data_AF-A0A950QR13-F1
#
_entry.id   AF-A0A950QR13-F1
#
_cell.length_a   1.000
_cell.length_b   1.000
_cell.length_c   1.000
_cell.angle_alpha   90.00
_cell.angle_beta   90.00
_cell.angle_gamma   90.00
#
_symmetry.space_group_name_H-M   'P 1'
#
loop_
_entity.id
_entity.type
_entity.pdbx_description
1 polymer ?
#
loop_
_entity_poly.entity_id
_entity_poly.type
_entity_poly.pdbx_seq_one_letter_code
_entity_poly.pdbx_strand_id
1 'polypeptide(L)'
;MATQAQITANKINARFSTGPNTEEGKAISSRNHLKFGFTGKFFVAEGEDQDQFDQLVGDLEEEHQPCTATEKLLVRNMAQHHWLMQRAILMQDICFSSQTGLCHDEKQLALMIRYQTTHQRAFHKCLKELLTQRAQRRKEEIGFESQEQKQRDKDVADYRKAKSEARKDELHQARMALLISKNTHQELKNEQLRANTTMFQGPESRLGAANEVSG
;
A
#
# COMPACT_ATOMS: atom_id res chain seq x y z
N MET A 1 12.48 -15.08 -22.08
CA MET A 1 13.81 -14.53 -22.46
C MET A 1 13.93 -14.55 -23.97
N ALA A 2 14.60 -13.56 -24.56
CA ALA A 2 14.81 -13.52 -26.00
C ALA A 2 15.81 -14.60 -26.43
N THR A 3 15.55 -15.27 -27.55
CA THR A 3 16.43 -16.33 -28.06
C THR A 3 17.70 -15.76 -28.67
N GLN A 4 18.75 -16.58 -28.80
CA GLN A 4 20.01 -16.14 -29.42
C GLN A 4 19.81 -15.63 -30.86
N ALA A 5 18.87 -16.24 -31.60
CA ALA A 5 18.47 -15.78 -32.92
C ALA A 5 17.85 -14.37 -32.90
N GLN A 6 16.99 -14.09 -31.92
CA GLN A 6 16.38 -12.76 -31.73
C GLN A 6 17.42 -11.70 -31.37
N ILE A 7 18.43 -12.04 -30.55
CA ILE A 7 19.51 -11.10 -30.18
C ILE A 7 20.37 -10.76 -31.40
N THR A 8 20.75 -11.74 -32.21
CA THR A 8 21.55 -11.52 -33.43
C THR A 8 20.79 -10.69 -34.45
N ALA A 9 19.50 -10.99 -34.65
CA ALA A 9 18.63 -10.21 -35.54
C ALA A 9 18.50 -8.75 -35.06
N ASN A 10 18.27 -8.52 -33.76
CA ASN A 10 18.19 -7.17 -33.19
C ASN A 10 19.50 -6.38 -33.36
N LYS A 11 20.67 -7.02 -33.21
CA LYS A 11 21.97 -6.38 -33.45
C LYS A 11 22.18 -5.98 -34.92
N ILE A 12 21.77 -6.83 -35.85
CA ILE A 12 21.85 -6.54 -37.29
C ILE A 12 20.91 -5.37 -37.63
N ASN A 13 19.65 -5.43 -37.18
CA ASN A 13 18.65 -4.39 -37.42
C ASN A 13 19.04 -3.04 -36.80
N ALA A 14 19.72 -3.04 -35.65
CA ALA A 14 20.21 -1.84 -35.00
C ALA A 14 21.22 -1.05 -35.87
N ARG A 15 22.01 -1.72 -36.72
CA ARG A 15 22.96 -1.05 -37.63
C ARG A 15 22.27 -0.28 -38.76
N PHE A 16 21.03 -0.64 -39.09
CA PHE A 16 20.22 0.03 -40.12
C PHE A 16 19.23 1.04 -39.53
N SER A 17 19.05 1.07 -38.20
CA SER A 17 18.11 1.94 -37.49
C SER A 17 18.81 3.04 -36.67
N THR A 18 19.96 3.51 -37.12
CA THR A 18 20.53 4.76 -36.59
C THR A 18 19.73 5.88 -37.20
N GLY A 19 18.99 6.64 -36.39
CA GLY A 19 18.16 7.74 -36.87
C GLY A 19 18.93 8.77 -37.72
N PRO A 20 18.29 9.86 -38.16
CA PRO A 20 18.95 10.87 -38.98
C PRO A 20 20.18 11.46 -38.26
N ASN A 21 21.37 11.19 -38.81
CA ASN A 21 22.65 11.65 -38.25
C ASN A 21 23.18 12.94 -38.91
N THR A 22 22.52 13.43 -39.95
CA THR A 22 22.84 14.68 -40.63
C THR A 22 21.91 15.80 -40.17
N GLU A 23 22.37 17.06 -40.21
CA GLU A 23 21.52 18.20 -39.86
C GLU A 23 20.32 18.33 -40.80
N GLU A 24 20.48 18.02 -42.09
CA GLU A 24 19.36 17.97 -43.04
C GLU A 24 18.35 16.86 -42.68
N GLY A 25 18.84 15.68 -42.28
CA GLY A 25 18.00 14.57 -41.85
C GLY A 25 17.25 14.86 -40.56
N LYS A 26 17.89 15.54 -39.60
CA LYS A 26 17.26 16.01 -38.37
C LYS A 26 16.22 17.08 -38.66
N ALA A 27 16.50 18.03 -39.55
CA ALA A 27 15.56 19.05 -39.98
C ALA A 27 14.35 18.46 -40.72
N ILE A 28 14.53 17.45 -41.57
CA ILE A 28 13.44 16.72 -42.21
C ILE A 28 12.60 15.98 -41.16
N SER A 29 13.24 15.29 -40.21
CA SER A 29 12.55 14.60 -39.10
C SER A 29 11.77 15.58 -38.22
N SER A 30 12.35 16.74 -37.90
CA SER A 30 11.69 17.82 -37.14
C SER A 30 10.54 18.46 -37.92
N ARG A 31 10.60 18.57 -39.24
CA ARG A 31 9.47 19.06 -40.05
C ARG A 31 8.31 18.07 -40.14
N ASN A 32 8.57 16.76 -40.11
CA ASN A 32 7.52 15.74 -40.06
C ASN A 32 6.66 15.85 -38.79
N HIS A 33 7.26 16.30 -37.69
CA HIS A 33 6.59 16.57 -36.43
C HIS A 33 5.56 17.70 -36.54
N LEU A 34 5.93 18.77 -37.25
CA LEU A 34 5.15 20.00 -37.36
C LEU A 34 4.00 19.91 -38.38
N LYS A 35 4.09 18.99 -39.36
CA LYS A 35 3.12 18.92 -40.47
C LYS A 35 1.69 18.57 -40.03
N PHE A 36 1.55 17.69 -39.04
CA PHE A 36 0.23 17.20 -38.60
C PHE A 36 -0.04 17.36 -37.10
N GLY A 37 0.96 17.78 -36.32
CA GLY A 37 0.79 18.06 -34.89
C GLY A 37 0.46 16.85 -34.01
N PHE A 38 0.61 15.60 -34.49
CA PHE A 38 0.38 14.38 -33.71
C PHE A 38 1.53 14.00 -32.78
N THR A 39 2.71 14.56 -33.01
CA THR A 39 3.89 14.31 -32.22
C THR A 39 4.41 15.63 -31.69
N GLY A 40 4.87 15.65 -30.43
CA GLY A 40 5.45 16.86 -29.83
C GLY A 40 4.70 17.44 -28.68
N LYS A 41 4.97 18.72 -28.45
CA LYS A 41 4.17 19.51 -27.53
C LYS A 41 2.75 19.60 -28.10
N PHE A 42 1.78 19.17 -27.31
CA PHE A 42 0.38 19.27 -27.68
C PHE A 42 -0.04 20.74 -27.90
N PHE A 43 -0.86 20.95 -28.92
CA PHE A 43 -1.58 22.18 -29.19
C PHE A 43 -2.89 21.85 -29.93
N VAL A 44 -3.91 22.68 -29.72
CA VAL A 44 -5.12 22.71 -30.54
C VAL A 44 -4.77 23.43 -31.85
N ALA A 45 -4.99 22.77 -32.98
CA ALA A 45 -4.53 23.25 -34.28
C ALA A 45 -5.38 24.42 -34.80
N GLU A 46 -4.83 25.21 -35.72
CA GLU A 46 -5.60 26.25 -36.40
C GLU A 46 -6.79 25.61 -37.15
N GLY A 47 -8.00 26.07 -36.85
CA GLY A 47 -9.25 25.50 -37.36
C GLY A 47 -9.94 24.51 -36.42
N GLU A 48 -9.31 24.16 -35.30
CA GLU A 48 -9.94 23.44 -34.20
C GLU A 48 -10.41 24.41 -33.10
N ASP A 49 -11.37 23.96 -32.30
CA ASP A 49 -12.00 24.76 -31.25
C ASP A 49 -11.30 24.53 -29.90
N GLN A 50 -10.62 25.56 -29.40
CA GLN A 50 -9.93 25.54 -28.11
C GLN A 50 -10.93 25.40 -26.94
N ASP A 51 -12.12 26.00 -27.05
CA ASP A 51 -13.13 25.95 -25.99
C ASP A 51 -13.69 24.53 -25.85
N GLN A 52 -13.86 23.80 -26.96
CA GLN A 52 -14.24 22.38 -26.94
C GLN A 52 -13.16 21.51 -26.30
N PHE A 53 -11.88 21.80 -26.54
CA PHE A 53 -10.80 21.08 -25.88
C PHE A 53 -10.79 21.37 -24.37
N ASP A 54 -10.95 22.62 -23.97
CA ASP A 54 -10.97 23.00 -22.56
C ASP A 54 -12.21 22.44 -21.84
N GLN A 55 -13.35 22.36 -22.53
CA GLN A 55 -14.54 21.65 -22.05
C GLN A 55 -14.25 20.16 -21.83
N LEU A 56 -13.64 19.48 -22.80
CA LEU A 56 -13.25 18.07 -22.66
C LEU A 56 -12.32 17.85 -21.46
N VAL A 57 -11.37 18.76 -21.23
CA VAL A 57 -10.51 18.73 -20.04
C VAL A 57 -11.34 18.88 -18.77
N GLY A 58 -12.24 19.86 -18.74
CA GLY A 58 -13.14 20.10 -17.61
C GLY A 58 -14.01 18.90 -17.27
N ASP A 59 -14.65 18.30 -18.28
CA ASP A 59 -15.51 17.13 -18.13
C ASP A 59 -14.73 15.94 -17.55
N LEU A 60 -13.51 15.69 -18.05
CA LEU A 60 -12.66 14.61 -17.54
C LEU A 60 -12.10 14.89 -16.14
N GLU A 61 -11.82 16.15 -15.81
CA GLU A 61 -11.43 16.57 -14.46
C GLU A 61 -12.58 16.41 -13.47
N GLU A 62 -13.81 16.75 -13.86
CA GLU A 62 -15.02 16.56 -13.05
C GLU A 62 -15.37 15.08 -12.87
N GLU A 63 -15.31 14.28 -13.93
CA GLU A 63 -15.59 12.84 -13.88
C GLU A 63 -14.60 12.12 -12.97
N HIS A 64 -13.31 12.39 -13.16
CA HIS A 64 -12.28 11.63 -12.46
C HIS A 64 -11.94 12.21 -11.09
N GLN A 65 -12.08 13.52 -10.84
CA GLN A 65 -11.71 14.18 -9.58
C GLN A 65 -10.26 13.84 -9.15
N PRO A 66 -9.25 14.20 -9.96
CA PRO A 66 -7.86 13.87 -9.65
C PRO A 66 -7.35 14.62 -8.41
N CYS A 67 -6.85 13.88 -7.41
CA CYS A 67 -6.40 14.45 -6.14
C CYS A 67 -4.92 14.86 -6.16
N THR A 68 -4.08 14.09 -6.84
CA THR A 68 -2.63 14.34 -6.89
C THR A 68 -2.20 15.03 -8.19
N ALA A 69 -1.03 15.67 -8.18
CA ALA A 69 -0.45 16.28 -9.37
C ALA A 69 -0.28 15.24 -10.51
N THR A 70 0.13 14.02 -10.19
CA THR A 70 0.28 12.94 -11.19
C THR A 70 -1.05 12.55 -11.80
N GLU A 71 -2.12 12.43 -10.99
CA GLU A 71 -3.45 12.16 -11.52
C GLU A 71 -3.97 13.28 -12.41
N LYS A 72 -3.74 14.55 -12.03
CA LYS A 72 -4.09 15.71 -12.85
C LYS A 72 -3.39 15.67 -14.21
N LEU A 73 -2.10 15.33 -14.22
CA LEU A 73 -1.34 15.14 -15.46
C LEU A 73 -1.90 13.99 -16.30
N LEU A 74 -2.26 12.86 -15.69
CA LEU A 74 -2.84 11.72 -16.39
C LEU A 74 -4.18 12.07 -17.03
N VAL A 75 -5.07 12.76 -16.31
CA VAL A 75 -6.37 13.22 -16.82
C VAL A 75 -6.18 14.21 -17.98
N ARG A 76 -5.28 15.19 -17.83
CA ARG A 76 -4.98 16.13 -18.92
C ARG A 76 -4.38 15.43 -20.15
N ASN A 77 -3.51 14.43 -19.95
CA ASN A 77 -2.95 13.63 -21.04
C ASN A 77 -4.02 12.76 -21.72
N MET A 78 -5.03 12.27 -20.99
CA MET A 78 -6.18 11.60 -21.58
C MET A 78 -6.91 12.55 -22.54
N ALA A 79 -7.22 13.77 -22.12
CA ALA A 79 -7.85 14.77 -23.00
C ALA A 79 -7.02 15.01 -24.27
N GLN A 80 -5.71 15.23 -24.13
CA GLN A 80 -4.80 15.44 -25.27
C GLN A 80 -4.79 14.25 -26.24
N HIS A 81 -4.70 13.03 -25.73
CA HIS A 81 -4.69 11.84 -26.58
C HIS A 81 -6.05 11.57 -27.21
N HIS A 82 -7.15 11.87 -26.51
CA HIS A 82 -8.46 11.83 -27.13
C HIS A 82 -8.56 12.82 -28.29
N TRP A 83 -8.12 14.07 -28.09
CA TRP A 83 -8.13 15.11 -29.11
C TRP A 83 -7.31 14.73 -30.34
N LEU A 84 -6.08 14.25 -30.14
CA LEU A 84 -5.22 13.79 -31.23
C LEU A 84 -5.77 12.53 -31.92
N MET A 85 -6.47 11.66 -31.20
CA MET A 85 -7.18 10.53 -31.83
C MET A 85 -8.30 11.02 -32.75
N GLN A 86 -9.11 11.99 -32.31
CA GLN A 86 -10.19 12.56 -33.13
C GLN A 86 -9.64 13.31 -34.35
N ARG A 87 -8.60 14.12 -34.18
CA ARG A 87 -7.90 14.76 -35.30
C ARG A 87 -7.42 13.73 -36.32
N ALA A 88 -6.86 12.60 -35.86
CA ALA A 88 -6.42 11.53 -36.76
C ALA A 88 -7.60 10.89 -37.50
N ILE A 89 -8.77 10.76 -36.88
CA ILE A 89 -9.98 10.25 -37.55
C ILE A 89 -10.46 11.24 -38.61
N LEU A 90 -10.59 12.53 -38.28
CA LEU A 90 -11.00 13.57 -39.22
C LEU A 90 -10.05 13.66 -40.43
N MET A 91 -8.75 13.51 -40.20
CA MET A 91 -7.77 13.49 -41.30
C MET A 91 -7.82 12.24 -42.17
N GLN A 92 -8.44 11.13 -41.72
CA GLN A 92 -8.69 9.97 -42.57
C GLN A 92 -9.74 10.31 -43.64
N ASP A 93 -10.78 11.07 -43.29
CA ASP A 93 -11.85 11.44 -44.22
C ASP A 93 -11.32 12.26 -45.41
N ILE A 94 -10.30 13.10 -45.17
CA ILE A 94 -9.63 13.89 -46.22
C ILE A 94 -8.92 13.01 -47.26
N CYS A 95 -8.56 11.77 -46.91
CA CYS A 95 -7.92 10.83 -47.83
C CYS A 95 -8.90 10.24 -48.85
N PHE A 96 -10.21 10.46 -48.68
CA PHE A 96 -11.25 10.00 -49.58
C PHE A 96 -11.72 11.13 -50.49
N SER A 97 -11.93 10.80 -51.77
CA SER A 97 -12.55 11.72 -52.71
C SER A 97 -14.04 11.85 -52.42
N SER A 98 -14.53 13.07 -52.20
CA SER A 98 -15.97 13.31 -51.99
C SER A 98 -16.82 12.96 -53.22
N GLN A 99 -16.23 12.90 -54.42
CA GLN A 99 -16.94 12.60 -55.67
C GLN A 99 -17.03 11.10 -55.95
N THR A 100 -15.97 10.35 -55.68
CA THR A 100 -15.87 8.92 -56.03
C THR A 100 -15.96 7.99 -54.82
N GLY A 101 -15.82 8.51 -53.60
CA GLY A 101 -15.76 7.72 -52.37
C GLY A 101 -14.50 6.86 -52.25
N LEU A 102 -13.58 6.95 -53.22
CA LEU A 102 -12.34 6.16 -53.24
C LEU A 102 -11.23 6.90 -52.50
N CYS A 103 -10.39 6.13 -51.82
CA CYS A 103 -9.16 6.64 -51.23
C CYS A 103 -8.20 7.04 -52.35
N HIS A 104 -7.73 8.29 -52.34
CA HIS A 104 -6.76 8.81 -53.30
C HIS A 104 -5.32 8.84 -52.75
N ASP A 105 -5.16 8.74 -51.42
CA ASP A 105 -3.86 8.68 -50.74
C ASP A 105 -3.84 7.60 -49.66
N GLU A 106 -3.59 6.36 -50.08
CA GLU A 106 -3.51 5.21 -49.18
C GLU A 106 -2.38 5.32 -48.15
N LYS A 107 -1.29 6.02 -48.50
CA LYS A 107 -0.12 6.17 -47.61
C LYS A 107 -0.46 7.12 -46.47
N GLN A 108 -1.12 8.23 -46.77
CA GLN A 108 -1.60 9.18 -45.78
C GLN A 108 -2.68 8.53 -44.90
N LEU A 109 -3.63 7.80 -45.49
CA LEU A 109 -4.65 7.06 -44.74
C LEU A 109 -4.01 6.09 -43.74
N ALA A 110 -3.06 5.27 -44.20
CA ALA A 110 -2.34 4.35 -43.33
C ALA A 110 -1.56 5.06 -42.21
N LEU A 111 -1.02 6.26 -42.47
CA LEU A 111 -0.36 7.07 -41.44
C LEU A 111 -1.36 7.57 -40.39
N MET A 112 -2.53 8.06 -40.80
CA MET A 112 -3.56 8.55 -39.87
C MET A 112 -4.12 7.43 -39.00
N ILE A 113 -4.36 6.24 -39.56
CA ILE A 113 -4.78 5.05 -38.80
C ILE A 113 -3.74 4.69 -37.71
N ARG A 114 -2.44 4.81 -38.03
CA ARG A 114 -1.37 4.58 -37.04
C ARG A 114 -1.42 5.60 -35.91
N TYR A 115 -1.66 6.88 -36.21
CA TYR A 115 -1.79 7.91 -35.16
C TYR A 115 -3.04 7.73 -34.32
N GLN A 116 -4.18 7.44 -34.93
CA GLN A 116 -5.41 7.08 -34.20
C GLN A 116 -5.14 5.95 -33.21
N THR A 117 -4.57 4.83 -33.68
CA THR A 117 -4.29 3.68 -32.81
C THR A 117 -3.27 4.02 -31.72
N THR A 118 -2.28 4.86 -32.03
CA THR A 118 -1.25 5.29 -31.07
C THR A 118 -1.85 6.11 -29.95
N HIS A 119 -2.68 7.10 -30.27
CA HIS A 119 -3.32 7.95 -29.26
C HIS A 119 -4.44 7.23 -28.52
N GLN A 120 -5.17 6.31 -29.16
CA GLN A 120 -6.12 5.43 -28.48
C GLN A 120 -5.42 4.56 -27.42
N ARG A 121 -4.28 3.95 -27.76
CA ARG A 121 -3.49 3.17 -26.78
C ARG A 121 -2.95 4.05 -25.66
N ALA A 122 -2.48 5.25 -25.99
CA ALA A 122 -1.96 6.19 -24.99
C ALA A 122 -3.07 6.66 -24.03
N PHE A 123 -4.26 6.96 -24.54
CA PHE A 123 -5.45 7.26 -23.73
C PHE A 123 -5.75 6.13 -22.73
N HIS A 124 -5.89 4.89 -23.22
CA HIS A 124 -6.17 3.74 -22.34
C HIS A 124 -5.05 3.49 -21.33
N LYS A 125 -3.79 3.75 -21.72
CA LYS A 125 -2.65 3.64 -20.80
C LYS A 125 -2.76 4.66 -19.67
N CYS A 126 -3.05 5.93 -19.98
CA CYS A 126 -3.23 6.96 -18.96
C CYS A 126 -4.38 6.62 -18.00
N LEU A 127 -5.53 6.19 -18.53
CA LEU A 127 -6.66 5.74 -17.71
C LEU A 127 -6.29 4.56 -16.81
N LYS A 128 -5.60 3.55 -17.37
CA LYS A 128 -5.15 2.39 -16.59
C LYS A 128 -4.18 2.80 -15.47
N GLU A 129 -3.24 3.69 -15.75
CA GLU A 129 -2.28 4.20 -14.76
C GLU A 129 -3.00 4.98 -13.65
N LEU A 130 -3.99 5.81 -14.01
CA LEU A 130 -4.82 6.53 -13.05
C LEU A 130 -5.54 5.57 -12.09
N LEU A 131 -6.22 4.56 -12.63
CA LEU A 131 -6.92 3.55 -11.83
C LEU A 131 -5.95 2.72 -10.97
N THR A 132 -4.76 2.43 -11.49
CA THR A 132 -3.72 1.69 -10.76
C THR A 132 -3.20 2.49 -9.58
N GLN A 133 -2.93 3.80 -9.75
CA GLN A 133 -2.50 4.68 -8.66
C GLN A 133 -3.57 4.79 -7.58
N ARG A 134 -4.85 4.86 -7.95
CA ARG A 134 -5.96 4.85 -7.00
C ARG A 134 -6.04 3.55 -6.21
N ALA A 135 -5.94 2.42 -6.89
CA ALA A 135 -5.95 1.12 -6.25
C ALA A 135 -4.78 0.96 -5.29
N GLN A 136 -3.60 1.48 -5.64
CA GLN A 136 -2.43 1.46 -4.78
C GLN A 136 -2.63 2.29 -3.51
N ARG A 137 -3.12 3.54 -3.63
CA ARG A 137 -3.43 4.37 -2.45
C ARG A 137 -4.47 3.72 -1.55
N ARG A 138 -5.55 3.19 -2.12
CA ARG A 138 -6.58 2.48 -1.35
C ARG A 138 -6.01 1.27 -0.60
N LYS A 139 -5.07 0.53 -1.20
CA LYS A 139 -4.40 -0.59 -0.52
C LYS A 139 -3.51 -0.11 0.62
N GLU A 140 -2.83 1.03 0.47
CA GLU A 140 -2.00 1.63 1.51
C GLU A 140 -2.86 2.10 2.70
N GLU A 141 -3.98 2.76 2.43
CA GLU A 141 -4.97 3.18 3.43
C GLU A 141 -5.55 1.98 4.20
N ILE A 142 -6.08 0.98 3.49
CA ILE A 142 -6.64 -0.24 4.11
C ILE A 142 -5.56 -1.03 4.85
N GLY A 143 -4.34 -1.08 4.32
CA GLY A 143 -3.21 -1.76 4.95
C GLY A 143 -2.85 -1.15 6.29
N PHE A 144 -2.89 0.18 6.40
CA PHE A 144 -2.68 0.91 7.64
C PHE A 144 -3.79 0.63 8.67
N GLU A 145 -5.06 0.73 8.26
CA GLU A 145 -6.20 0.45 9.13
C GLU A 145 -6.19 -1.00 9.67
N SER A 146 -5.85 -1.98 8.82
CA SER A 146 -5.74 -3.37 9.23
C SER A 146 -4.62 -3.61 10.25
N GLN A 147 -3.49 -2.90 10.12
CA GLN A 147 -2.39 -2.99 11.09
C GLN A 147 -2.76 -2.38 12.43
N GLU A 148 -3.41 -1.21 12.43
CA GLU A 148 -3.91 -0.59 13.67
C GLU A 148 -4.92 -1.49 14.39
N GLN A 149 -5.87 -2.08 13.66
CA GLN A 149 -6.88 -2.96 14.25
C GLN A 149 -6.24 -4.20 14.89
N LYS A 150 -5.29 -4.84 14.20
CA LYS A 150 -4.54 -5.99 14.75
C LYS A 150 -3.76 -5.61 16.01
N GLN A 151 -3.15 -4.43 16.03
CA GLN A 151 -2.41 -3.96 17.20
C GLN A 151 -3.37 -3.74 18.38
N ARG A 152 -4.51 -3.08 18.15
CA ARG A 152 -5.54 -2.90 19.19
C ARG A 152 -6.05 -4.22 19.75
N ASP A 153 -6.34 -5.19 18.89
CA ASP A 153 -6.82 -6.51 19.32
C ASP A 153 -5.78 -7.24 20.16
N LYS A 154 -4.50 -7.11 19.79
CA LYS A 154 -3.37 -7.64 20.57
C LYS A 154 -3.25 -6.94 21.93
N ASP A 155 -3.31 -5.61 21.97
CA ASP A 155 -3.23 -4.85 23.21
C ASP A 155 -4.38 -5.21 24.16
N VAL A 156 -5.58 -5.40 23.63
CA VAL A 156 -6.75 -5.87 24.39
C VAL A 156 -6.54 -7.29 24.92
N ALA A 157 -5.98 -8.20 24.13
CA ALA A 157 -5.68 -9.55 24.55
C ALA A 157 -4.61 -9.58 25.65
N ASP A 158 -3.53 -8.81 25.48
CA ASP A 158 -2.43 -8.68 26.44
C ASP A 158 -2.94 -8.05 27.75
N TYR A 159 -3.80 -7.03 27.68
CA TYR A 159 -4.47 -6.45 28.86
C TYR A 159 -5.33 -7.48 29.59
N ARG A 160 -6.14 -8.29 28.87
CA ARG A 160 -6.96 -9.34 29.48
C ARG A 160 -6.10 -10.41 30.15
N LYS A 161 -4.98 -10.79 29.53
CA LYS A 161 -4.04 -11.77 30.06
C LYS A 161 -3.37 -11.25 31.34
N ALA A 162 -2.82 -10.04 31.32
CA ALA A 162 -2.21 -9.40 32.48
C ALA A 162 -3.22 -9.27 33.65
N LYS A 163 -4.47 -8.91 33.37
CA LYS A 163 -5.53 -8.83 34.38
C LYS A 163 -5.91 -10.19 34.96
N SER A 164 -5.84 -11.26 34.17
CA SER A 164 -6.06 -12.63 34.64
C SER A 164 -4.91 -13.12 35.52
N GLU A 165 -3.67 -12.81 35.15
CA GLU A 165 -2.46 -13.12 35.94
C GLU A 165 -2.48 -12.39 37.28
N ALA A 166 -2.77 -11.08 37.30
CA ALA A 166 -2.89 -10.31 38.54
C ALA A 166 -3.92 -10.91 39.51
N ARG A 167 -5.08 -11.38 39.01
CA ARG A 167 -6.09 -12.06 39.87
C ARG A 167 -5.57 -13.36 40.46
N LYS A 168 -4.74 -14.12 39.74
CA LYS A 168 -4.13 -15.36 40.25
C LYS A 168 -3.11 -15.03 41.35
N ASP A 169 -2.33 -13.98 41.16
CA ASP A 169 -1.34 -13.53 42.14
C ASP A 169 -2.01 -13.02 43.42
N GLU A 170 -3.06 -12.19 43.30
CA GLU A 170 -3.88 -11.74 44.43
C GLU A 170 -4.47 -12.93 45.21
N LEU A 171 -4.99 -13.93 44.50
CA LEU A 171 -5.55 -15.13 45.12
C LEU A 171 -4.48 -15.97 45.80
N HIS A 172 -3.28 -16.07 45.23
CA HIS A 172 -2.13 -16.73 45.85
C HIS A 172 -1.70 -16.01 47.13
N GLN A 173 -1.58 -14.68 47.10
CA GLN A 173 -1.25 -13.87 48.26
C GLN A 173 -2.28 -14.03 49.39
N ALA A 174 -3.58 -13.97 49.07
CA ALA A 174 -4.64 -14.18 50.04
C ALA A 174 -4.57 -15.58 50.68
N ARG A 175 -4.24 -16.61 49.89
CA ARG A 175 -4.08 -17.98 50.38
C ARG A 175 -2.85 -18.13 51.29
N MET A 176 -1.74 -17.50 50.95
CA MET A 176 -0.53 -17.47 51.80
C MET A 176 -0.80 -16.73 53.12
N ALA A 177 -1.47 -15.58 53.09
CA ALA A 177 -1.85 -14.84 54.29
C ALA A 177 -2.73 -15.67 55.24
N LEU A 178 -3.68 -16.42 54.69
CA LEU A 178 -4.53 -17.34 55.46
C LEU A 178 -3.73 -18.47 56.12
N LEU A 179 -2.76 -19.05 55.40
CA LEU A 179 -1.87 -20.08 55.96
C LEU A 179 -1.02 -19.53 57.11
N ILE A 180 -0.45 -18.34 56.96
CA ILE A 180 0.30 -17.65 58.01
C ILE A 180 -0.59 -17.41 59.23
N SER A 181 -1.82 -16.91 59.03
CA SER A 181 -2.78 -16.69 60.12
C SER A 181 -3.15 -17.99 60.85
N LYS A 182 -3.30 -19.11 60.13
CA LYS A 182 -3.56 -20.42 60.75
C LYS A 182 -2.37 -20.94 61.58
N ASN A 183 -1.15 -20.82 61.05
CA ASN A 183 0.06 -21.24 61.77
C ASN A 183 0.27 -20.41 63.04
N THR A 184 0.17 -19.09 62.94
CA THR A 184 0.30 -18.18 64.10
C THR A 184 -0.76 -18.48 65.17
N HIS A 185 -2.01 -18.75 64.79
CA HIS A 185 -3.04 -19.20 65.73
C HIS A 185 -2.67 -20.52 66.42
N GLN A 186 -2.13 -21.47 65.67
CA GLN A 186 -1.73 -22.77 66.21
C GLN A 186 -0.53 -22.66 67.15
N GLU A 187 0.44 -21.79 66.84
CA GLU A 187 1.56 -21.45 67.73
C GLU A 187 1.07 -20.86 69.05
N LEU A 188 0.18 -19.87 69.01
CA LEU A 188 -0.43 -19.28 70.22
C LEU A 188 -1.15 -20.33 71.08
N LYS A 189 -1.91 -21.23 70.44
CA LYS A 189 -2.59 -22.33 71.15
C LYS A 189 -1.59 -23.29 71.81
N ASN A 190 -0.49 -23.59 71.12
CA ASN A 190 0.59 -24.41 71.66
C ASN A 190 1.29 -23.71 72.84
N GLU A 191 1.52 -22.40 72.77
CA GLU A 191 2.08 -21.60 73.87
C GLU A 191 1.15 -21.58 75.09
N GLN A 192 -0.16 -21.38 74.90
CA GLN A 192 -1.14 -21.45 75.99
C GLN A 192 -1.16 -22.83 76.66
N LEU A 193 -1.09 -23.91 75.88
CA LEU A 193 -0.99 -25.27 76.40
C LEU A 193 0.29 -25.48 77.22
N ARG A 194 1.44 -24.98 76.74
CA ARG A 194 2.70 -25.04 77.49
C ARG A 194 2.62 -24.25 78.80
N ALA A 195 2.09 -23.03 78.77
CA ALA A 195 1.90 -22.20 79.96
C ALA A 195 1.00 -22.89 81.00
N ASN A 196 -0.11 -23.50 80.58
CA ASN A 196 -1.01 -24.24 81.47
C ASN A 196 -0.34 -25.49 82.08
N THR A 197 0.46 -26.23 81.32
CA THR A 197 1.23 -27.37 81.83
C THR A 197 2.30 -26.95 82.85
N THR A 198 2.95 -25.81 82.61
CA THR A 198 3.99 -25.28 83.51
C THR A 198 3.39 -24.75 84.84
N MET A 199 2.15 -24.25 84.81
CA MET A 199 1.41 -23.84 86.01
C MET A 199 0.91 -25.02 86.86
N PHE A 200 0.80 -26.23 86.30
CA PHE A 200 0.36 -27.44 87.02
C PHE A 200 1.52 -28.25 87.62
N GLN A 201 2.77 -27.98 87.21
CA GLN A 201 3.99 -28.52 87.82
C GLN A 201 4.68 -27.45 88.68
N GLY A 202 4.16 -27.24 89.89
CA GLY A 202 4.88 -26.50 90.95
C GLY A 202 6.09 -27.30 91.47
N PRO A 203 7.07 -26.66 92.15
CA PRO A 203 8.35 -27.29 92.48
C PRO A 203 8.20 -28.32 93.61
N GLU A 204 8.29 -29.61 93.28
CA GLU A 204 8.57 -30.63 94.30
C GLU A 204 10.03 -30.53 94.76
N SER A 205 10.18 -29.91 95.93
CA SER A 205 11.21 -30.07 96.95
C SER A 205 12.37 -31.05 96.66
N ARG A 206 13.56 -30.47 96.41
CA ARG A 206 14.83 -31.00 96.93
C ARG A 206 14.84 -30.78 98.45
N LEU A 207 14.96 -31.82 99.28
CA LEU A 207 15.55 -31.76 100.64
C LEU A 207 15.74 -33.16 101.24
N GLY A 208 17.02 -33.58 101.37
CA GLY A 208 17.60 -34.53 102.35
C GLY A 208 17.30 -36.03 102.15
N ALA A 209 18.15 -36.99 102.53
CA ALA A 209 19.50 -37.04 103.10
C ALA A 209 19.98 -38.51 102.88
N ALA A 210 21.20 -38.74 102.37
CA ALA A 210 22.33 -39.30 103.12
C ALA A 210 21.98 -40.34 104.22
N ASN A 211 22.39 -41.61 104.02
CA ASN A 211 23.10 -42.55 104.92
C ASN A 211 22.78 -44.02 104.58
N GLU A 212 23.79 -44.86 104.24
CA GLU A 212 24.43 -45.89 105.11
C GLU A 212 23.50 -47.11 105.35
N VAL A 213 23.88 -48.39 105.42
CA VAL A 213 25.14 -49.14 105.55
C VAL A 213 24.76 -50.64 105.40
N SER A 214 25.71 -51.47 104.97
CA SER A 214 25.92 -52.92 105.16
C SER A 214 24.76 -53.92 105.37
N GLY A 215 24.91 -55.07 104.68
CA GLY A 215 24.24 -56.33 104.99
C GLY A 215 24.32 -57.32 103.84
#